data_AF-A0AAE2LH01-F1
#
_entry.id   AF-A0AAE2LH01-F1
#
_cell.length_a   1.000
_cell.length_b   1.000
_cell.length_c   1.000
_cell.angle_alpha   90.00
_cell.angle_beta   90.00
_cell.angle_gamma   90.00
#
_symmetry.space_group_name_H-M   'P 1'
#
loop_
_entity.id
_entity.type
_entity.pdbx_description
1 polymer ?
#
loop_
_entity_poly.entity_id
_entity_poly.type
_entity_poly.pdbx_seq_one_letter_code
_entity_poly.pdbx_strand_id
1 'polypeptide(L)'
;MDSSSGVFSEAAFDAAIDRVWVRFRCELADQLDRMSHDHPVTVFALWTELFGPQPTVVFTHTLNSRLRLTVAHRDLYPYGPEDRQRVAMLTDRGWRSLRDQTCIVEFARRGVDAAAMAAQYALREVWGVPDPSYLVADQDDVLRTFITSDAAAREPKMR
;
A
#
# COMPACT_ATOMS: atom_id res chain seq x y z
N MET A 1 11.56 40.29 -21.47
CA MET A 1 10.60 39.62 -20.56
C MET A 1 10.84 38.15 -20.72
N ASP A 2 11.53 37.57 -19.75
CA ASP A 2 12.02 36.20 -19.79
C ASP A 2 10.89 35.27 -19.36
N SER A 3 10.28 34.59 -20.33
CA SER A 3 9.29 33.56 -20.07
C SER A 3 10.01 32.30 -19.61
N SER A 4 10.38 32.27 -18.34
CA SER A 4 10.74 31.04 -17.62
C SER A 4 9.48 30.18 -17.47
N SER A 5 9.08 29.50 -18.55
CA SER A 5 8.22 28.32 -18.43
C SER A 5 9.02 27.29 -17.65
N GLY A 6 8.72 27.14 -16.35
CA GLY A 6 9.39 26.19 -15.48
C GLY A 6 9.38 24.81 -16.12
N VAL A 7 10.57 24.34 -16.52
CA VAL A 7 10.75 23.06 -17.18
C VAL A 7 10.33 21.99 -16.17
N PHE A 8 9.21 21.32 -16.44
CA PHE A 8 8.82 20.13 -15.67
C PHE A 8 9.97 19.12 -15.75
N SER A 9 10.44 18.68 -14.58
CA SER A 9 11.47 17.64 -14.49
C SER A 9 10.81 16.35 -14.03
N GLU A 10 10.70 15.40 -14.96
CA GLU A 10 10.18 14.05 -14.72
C GLU A 10 10.96 13.36 -13.58
N ALA A 11 12.29 13.43 -13.60
CA ALA A 11 13.13 12.86 -12.55
C ALA A 11 12.86 13.48 -11.15
N ALA A 12 12.53 14.77 -11.08
CA ALA A 12 12.19 15.42 -9.81
C ALA A 12 10.81 14.98 -9.31
N PHE A 13 9.87 14.73 -10.22
CA PHE A 13 8.55 14.20 -9.93
C PHE A 13 8.64 12.76 -9.42
N ASP A 14 9.34 11.87 -10.13
CA ASP A 14 9.53 10.47 -9.71
C ASP A 14 10.18 10.38 -8.33
N ALA A 15 11.23 11.18 -8.09
CA ALA A 15 11.87 11.25 -6.80
C ALA A 15 10.94 11.76 -5.69
N ALA A 16 9.96 12.61 -6.02
CA ALA A 16 8.93 13.04 -5.07
C ALA A 16 7.98 11.89 -4.73
N ILE A 17 7.45 11.18 -5.73
CA ILE A 17 6.59 10.02 -5.55
C ILE A 17 7.29 8.93 -4.72
N ASP A 18 8.57 8.67 -4.97
CA ASP A 18 9.34 7.71 -4.18
C ASP A 18 9.46 8.10 -2.72
N ARG A 19 9.65 9.40 -2.40
CA ARG A 19 9.66 9.88 -1.01
C ARG A 19 8.32 9.65 -0.32
N VAL A 20 7.21 9.86 -1.04
CA VAL A 20 5.86 9.64 -0.52
C VAL A 20 5.65 8.15 -0.23
N TRP A 21 6.07 7.25 -1.14
CA TRP A 21 6.03 5.80 -0.90
C TRP A 21 6.91 5.32 0.26
N VAL A 22 8.08 5.93 0.45
CA VAL A 22 8.94 5.66 1.63
C VAL A 22 8.22 6.04 2.92
N ARG A 23 7.59 7.23 2.95
CA ARG A 23 6.82 7.69 4.11
C ARG A 23 5.65 6.76 4.41
N PHE A 24 4.90 6.34 3.39
CA PHE A 24 3.83 5.35 3.53
C PHE A 24 4.32 4.07 4.21
N ARG A 25 5.45 3.50 3.78
CA ARG A 25 5.99 2.29 4.41
C ARG A 25 6.33 2.50 5.88
N CYS A 26 6.91 3.63 6.25
CA CYS A 26 7.22 3.93 7.64
C CYS A 26 5.94 4.01 8.49
N GLU A 27 4.93 4.76 8.02
CA GLU A 27 3.65 4.89 8.71
C GLU A 27 2.92 3.53 8.83
N LEU A 28 2.96 2.71 7.78
CA LEU A 28 2.40 1.36 7.80
C LEU A 28 3.16 0.45 8.77
N ALA A 29 4.50 0.47 8.78
CA ALA A 29 5.30 -0.33 9.71
C ALA A 29 4.98 0.03 11.17
N ASP A 30 4.88 1.33 11.49
CA ASP A 30 4.48 1.82 12.82
C ASP A 30 3.06 1.40 13.21
N GLN A 31 2.14 1.30 12.24
CA GLN A 31 0.80 0.80 12.47
C GLN A 31 0.80 -0.72 12.73
N LEU A 32 1.56 -1.48 11.94
CA LEU A 32 1.66 -2.93 12.08
C LEU A 32 2.35 -3.35 13.37
N ASP A 33 3.31 -2.56 13.88
CA ASP A 33 3.95 -2.81 15.18
C ASP A 33 2.96 -2.64 16.35
N ARG A 34 2.00 -1.73 16.20
CA ARG A 34 0.93 -1.47 17.18
C ARG A 34 -0.30 -2.36 16.98
N MET A 35 -0.37 -3.13 15.90
CA MET A 35 -1.49 -4.00 15.58
C MET A 35 -1.62 -5.09 16.65
N SER A 36 -2.84 -5.32 17.13
CA SER A 36 -3.12 -6.40 18.08
C SER A 36 -3.55 -7.68 17.36
N HIS A 37 -3.80 -8.78 18.09
CA HIS A 37 -4.20 -10.04 17.46
C HIS A 37 -5.66 -10.02 16.99
N ASP A 38 -6.52 -9.40 17.78
CA ASP A 38 -7.98 -9.40 17.58
C ASP A 38 -8.45 -8.35 16.56
N HIS A 39 -7.56 -7.45 16.15
CA HIS A 39 -7.87 -6.27 15.36
C HIS A 39 -7.02 -6.24 14.10
N PRO A 40 -7.46 -6.90 13.01
CA PRO A 40 -6.81 -6.83 11.72
C PRO A 40 -6.74 -5.40 11.20
N VAL A 41 -5.67 -5.09 10.48
CA VAL A 41 -5.58 -3.85 9.70
C VAL A 41 -5.91 -4.19 8.26
N THR A 42 -6.77 -3.42 7.62
CA THR A 42 -7.00 -3.52 6.18
C THR A 42 -6.54 -2.24 5.52
N VAL A 43 -5.64 -2.34 4.53
CA VAL A 43 -5.26 -1.20 3.69
C VAL A 43 -5.93 -1.35 2.35
N PHE A 44 -6.65 -0.32 1.91
CA PHE A 44 -7.30 -0.30 0.61
C PHE A 44 -7.25 1.08 -0.05
N ALA A 45 -7.42 1.12 -1.37
CA ALA A 45 -7.50 2.39 -2.10
C ALA A 45 -8.94 2.94 -2.13
N LEU A 46 -9.14 4.21 -1.80
CA LEU A 46 -10.40 4.94 -1.97
C LEU A 46 -10.54 5.44 -3.41
N TRP A 47 -10.69 4.53 -4.36
CA TRP A 47 -11.17 4.88 -5.70
C TRP A 47 -12.62 4.40 -5.88
N THR A 48 -13.44 5.17 -6.57
CA THR A 48 -14.82 4.77 -6.85
C THR A 48 -14.83 3.61 -7.84
N GLU A 49 -15.71 2.63 -7.61
CA GLU A 49 -15.88 1.34 -8.34
C GLU A 49 -16.01 1.45 -9.87
N LEU A 50 -16.00 2.66 -10.45
CA LEU A 50 -16.00 2.92 -11.88
C LEU A 50 -14.80 2.32 -12.63
N PHE A 51 -13.70 1.95 -11.94
CA PHE A 51 -12.43 1.54 -12.56
C PHE A 51 -11.98 0.10 -12.25
N GLY A 52 -12.79 -0.72 -11.59
CA GLY A 52 -12.47 -2.12 -11.28
C GLY A 52 -12.40 -2.42 -9.77
N PRO A 53 -11.89 -3.59 -9.37
CA PRO A 53 -11.86 -4.03 -7.99
C PRO A 53 -10.93 -3.17 -7.16
N GLN A 54 -11.24 -3.09 -5.87
CA GLN A 54 -10.53 -2.26 -4.91
C GLN A 54 -9.21 -2.93 -4.48
N PRO A 55 -8.04 -2.31 -4.72
CA PRO A 55 -6.76 -2.77 -4.21
C PRO A 55 -6.87 -2.88 -2.71
N THR A 56 -6.71 -4.09 -2.19
CA THR A 56 -6.95 -4.39 -0.78
C THR A 56 -5.89 -5.37 -0.29
N VAL A 57 -5.27 -5.04 0.83
CA VAL A 57 -4.35 -5.91 1.55
C VAL A 57 -4.82 -6.02 3.00
N VAL A 58 -5.10 -7.23 3.44
CA VAL A 58 -5.52 -7.52 4.82
C VAL A 58 -4.33 -8.05 5.63
N PHE A 59 -4.08 -7.42 6.77
CA PHE A 59 -3.01 -7.75 7.70
C PHE A 59 -3.61 -8.42 8.93
N THR A 60 -3.10 -9.60 9.27
CA THR A 60 -3.57 -10.38 10.42
C THR A 60 -2.39 -10.96 11.18
N HIS A 61 -2.56 -11.14 12.49
CA HIS A 61 -1.69 -12.02 13.25
C HIS A 61 -2.21 -13.45 13.20
N THR A 62 -1.35 -14.39 12.81
CA THR A 62 -1.67 -15.82 12.85
C THR A 62 -1.56 -16.36 14.28
N LEU A 63 -2.06 -17.57 14.51
CA LEU A 63 -1.95 -18.25 15.82
C LEU A 63 -0.50 -18.48 16.27
N ASN A 64 0.44 -18.62 15.33
CA ASN A 64 1.87 -18.75 15.63
C ASN A 64 2.60 -17.39 15.74
N SER A 65 1.89 -16.30 16.01
CA SER A 65 2.44 -14.95 16.16
C SER A 65 3.24 -14.46 14.95
N ARG A 66 2.82 -14.82 13.74
CA ARG A 66 3.38 -14.27 12.50
C ARG A 66 2.46 -13.18 11.97
N LEU A 67 3.05 -12.22 11.27
CA LEU A 67 2.31 -11.21 10.53
C LEU A 67 2.02 -11.75 9.14
N ARG A 68 0.75 -11.91 8.79
CA ARG A 68 0.30 -12.38 7.48
C ARG A 68 -0.34 -11.24 6.71
N LEU A 69 0.06 -11.08 5.46
CA LEU A 69 -0.62 -10.26 4.47
C LEU A 69 -1.44 -11.18 3.59
N THR A 70 -2.67 -10.77 3.28
CA THR A 70 -3.60 -11.50 2.44
C THR A 70 -4.17 -10.57 1.37
N VAL A 71 -4.19 -11.08 0.15
CA VAL A 71 -4.81 -10.43 -1.02
C VAL A 71 -5.80 -11.42 -1.62
N ALA A 72 -7.05 -11.04 -1.82
CA ALA A 72 -7.99 -11.89 -2.54
C ALA A 72 -7.82 -11.75 -4.05
N HIS A 73 -7.92 -12.83 -4.80
CA HIS A 73 -7.79 -12.79 -6.27
C HIS A 73 -8.85 -11.90 -6.91
N ARG A 74 -10.06 -11.86 -6.34
CA ARG A 74 -11.14 -10.98 -6.79
C ARG A 74 -10.78 -9.50 -6.70
N ASP A 75 -9.86 -9.15 -5.80
CA ASP A 75 -9.43 -7.77 -5.60
C ASP A 75 -8.33 -7.39 -6.62
N LEU A 76 -7.68 -8.37 -7.27
CA LEU A 76 -6.60 -8.15 -8.25
C LEU A 76 -7.12 -7.67 -9.60
N TYR A 77 -8.18 -8.26 -10.13
CA TYR A 77 -8.89 -7.77 -11.33
C TYR A 77 -10.22 -8.50 -11.55
N PRO A 78 -11.23 -7.90 -12.20
CA PRO A 78 -12.50 -8.56 -12.43
C PRO A 78 -12.48 -9.46 -13.69
N TYR A 79 -11.45 -9.36 -14.53
CA TYR A 79 -11.33 -10.10 -15.80
C TYR A 79 -10.13 -11.06 -15.81
N GLY A 80 -10.39 -12.34 -16.12
CA GLY A 80 -9.51 -13.50 -15.81
C GLY A 80 -8.25 -13.81 -16.64
N PRO A 81 -7.79 -13.03 -17.64
CA PRO A 81 -6.40 -13.17 -18.10
C PRO A 81 -5.42 -12.29 -17.29
N GLU A 82 -5.88 -11.17 -16.75
CA GLU A 82 -5.02 -10.21 -16.05
C GLU A 82 -4.79 -10.54 -14.56
N ASP A 83 -5.72 -11.28 -13.94
CA ASP A 83 -5.56 -11.79 -12.57
C ASP A 83 -4.36 -12.74 -12.46
N ARG A 84 -4.17 -13.64 -13.44
CA ARG A 84 -3.06 -14.60 -13.49
C ARG A 84 -1.70 -13.92 -13.58
N GLN A 85 -1.61 -12.85 -14.35
CA GLN A 85 -0.38 -12.05 -14.43
C GLN A 85 -0.07 -11.40 -13.08
N ARG A 86 -1.07 -10.80 -12.42
CA ARG A 86 -0.90 -10.18 -11.11
C ARG A 86 -0.56 -11.19 -10.01
N VAL A 87 -1.19 -12.36 -10.03
CA VAL A 87 -0.82 -13.48 -9.15
C VAL A 87 0.63 -13.90 -9.39
N ALA A 88 1.05 -14.04 -10.65
CA ALA A 88 2.44 -14.37 -10.99
C ALA A 88 3.42 -13.34 -10.43
N MET A 89 3.14 -12.04 -10.58
CA MET A 89 3.96 -10.95 -10.03
C MET A 89 4.09 -11.01 -8.50
N LEU A 90 3.04 -11.42 -7.78
CA LEU A 90 3.09 -11.64 -6.34
C LEU A 90 3.92 -12.90 -6.01
N THR A 91 3.69 -13.99 -6.71
CA THR A 91 4.41 -15.26 -6.47
C THR A 91 5.92 -15.13 -6.72
N ASP A 92 6.32 -14.34 -7.72
CA ASP A 92 7.73 -14.03 -8.01
C ASP A 92 8.42 -13.26 -6.87
N ARG A 93 7.64 -12.65 -5.98
CA ARG A 93 8.10 -11.99 -4.74
C ARG A 93 7.86 -12.81 -3.48
N GLY A 94 7.62 -14.11 -3.62
CA GLY A 94 7.52 -15.04 -2.49
C GLY A 94 6.13 -15.12 -1.84
N TRP A 95 5.10 -14.53 -2.47
CA TRP A 95 3.72 -14.81 -2.07
C TRP A 95 3.33 -16.23 -2.46
N ARG A 96 2.44 -16.83 -1.69
CA ARG A 96 1.87 -18.15 -1.97
C ARG A 96 0.42 -17.99 -2.35
N SER A 97 0.04 -18.46 -3.53
CA SER A 97 -1.36 -18.59 -3.92
C SER A 97 -1.97 -19.83 -3.26
N LEU A 98 -3.16 -19.67 -2.70
CA LEU A 98 -3.91 -20.69 -1.98
C LEU A 98 -5.14 -21.13 -2.80
N ARG A 99 -5.71 -22.28 -2.41
CA ARG A 99 -6.87 -22.87 -3.10
C ARG A 99 -8.15 -22.06 -2.93
N ASP A 100 -8.23 -21.24 -1.89
CA ASP A 100 -9.36 -20.38 -1.56
C ASP A 100 -9.36 -19.05 -2.33
N GLN A 101 -8.55 -18.95 -3.40
CA GLN A 101 -8.43 -17.74 -4.23
C GLN A 101 -7.83 -16.56 -3.48
N THR A 102 -6.86 -16.81 -2.61
CA THR A 102 -6.06 -15.78 -1.94
C THR A 102 -4.57 -15.96 -2.22
N CYS A 103 -3.84 -14.84 -2.21
CA CYS A 103 -2.39 -14.81 -2.15
C CYS A 103 -1.96 -14.34 -0.75
N ILE A 104 -1.02 -15.07 -0.14
CA ILE A 104 -0.51 -14.73 1.20
C ILE A 104 1.02 -14.63 1.23
N VAL A 105 1.52 -13.80 2.12
CA VAL A 105 2.94 -13.78 2.52
C VAL A 105 3.02 -13.60 4.04
N GLU A 106 4.00 -14.24 4.68
CA GLU A 106 4.10 -14.26 6.14
C GLU A 106 5.49 -13.85 6.63
N PHE A 107 5.51 -12.93 7.59
CA PHE A 107 6.71 -12.43 8.23
C PHE A 107 6.74 -12.80 9.71
N ALA A 108 7.94 -12.81 10.30
CA ALA A 108 8.03 -12.83 11.76
C ALA A 108 7.34 -11.58 12.33
N ARG A 109 6.85 -11.63 13.58
CA ARG A 109 6.14 -10.51 14.22
C ARG A 109 6.90 -9.18 14.14
N ARG A 110 8.22 -9.21 14.33
CA ARG A 110 9.10 -8.03 14.27
C ARG A 110 9.49 -7.61 12.85
N GLY A 111 9.07 -8.36 11.84
CA GLY A 111 9.37 -8.12 10.42
C GLY A 111 8.43 -7.09 9.78
N VAL A 112 8.01 -6.06 10.52
CA VAL A 112 7.03 -5.06 10.08
C VAL A 112 7.54 -4.25 8.89
N ASP A 113 8.84 -3.96 8.81
CA ASP A 113 9.43 -3.27 7.66
C ASP A 113 9.34 -4.11 6.38
N ALA A 114 9.67 -5.41 6.47
CA ALA A 114 9.59 -6.32 5.35
C ALA A 114 8.13 -6.52 4.90
N ALA A 115 7.20 -6.56 5.86
CA ALA A 115 5.77 -6.59 5.59
C ALA A 115 5.30 -5.31 4.86
N ALA A 116 5.71 -4.13 5.33
CA ALA A 116 5.37 -2.87 4.69
C ALA A 116 5.96 -2.76 3.26
N MET A 117 7.17 -3.27 3.03
CA MET A 117 7.75 -3.38 1.69
C MET A 117 6.96 -4.31 0.76
N ALA A 118 6.51 -5.45 1.26
CA ALA A 118 5.69 -6.38 0.48
C ALA A 118 4.32 -5.78 0.15
N ALA A 119 3.71 -5.05 1.09
CA ALA A 119 2.48 -4.30 0.86
C ALA A 119 2.65 -3.19 -0.18
N GLN A 120 3.72 -2.39 -0.09
CA GLN A 120 4.04 -1.39 -1.11
C GLN A 120 4.17 -2.04 -2.48
N TYR A 121 4.91 -3.14 -2.61
CA TYR A 121 5.07 -3.81 -3.89
C TYR A 121 3.73 -4.25 -4.48
N ALA A 122 2.87 -4.86 -3.66
CA ALA A 122 1.55 -5.26 -4.10
C ALA A 122 0.76 -4.04 -4.60
N LEU A 123 0.63 -2.99 -3.78
CA LEU A 123 -0.18 -1.81 -4.10
C LEU A 123 0.37 -1.00 -5.28
N ARG A 124 1.67 -0.72 -5.30
CA ARG A 124 2.32 0.11 -6.33
C ARG A 124 2.56 -0.66 -7.62
N GLU A 125 3.16 -1.85 -7.55
CA GLU A 125 3.64 -2.54 -8.76
C GLU A 125 2.60 -3.51 -9.33
N VAL A 126 1.84 -4.20 -8.48
CA VAL A 126 0.84 -5.19 -8.95
C VAL A 126 -0.50 -4.52 -9.30
N TRP A 127 -0.96 -3.60 -8.46
CA TRP A 127 -2.18 -2.84 -8.70
C TRP A 127 -1.97 -1.54 -9.48
N GLY A 128 -0.76 -0.99 -9.50
CA GLY A 128 -0.50 0.28 -10.18
C GLY A 128 -1.07 1.49 -9.42
N VAL A 129 -1.21 1.41 -8.09
CA VAL A 129 -1.60 2.59 -7.30
C VAL A 129 -0.52 3.66 -7.49
N PRO A 130 -0.86 4.85 -8.00
CA PRO A 130 0.14 5.84 -8.38
C PRO A 130 0.72 6.57 -7.16
N ASP A 131 -0.12 6.86 -6.17
CA ASP A 131 0.22 7.62 -4.98
C ASP A 131 -0.45 7.00 -3.73
N PRO A 132 0.28 6.80 -2.63
CA PRO A 132 -0.28 6.19 -1.42
C PRO A 132 -1.26 7.11 -0.67
N SER A 133 -1.40 8.39 -1.03
CA SER A 133 -2.48 9.26 -0.50
C SER A 133 -3.89 8.78 -0.87
N TYR A 134 -4.02 7.94 -1.90
CA TYR A 134 -5.27 7.24 -2.20
C TYR A 134 -5.57 6.08 -1.25
N LEU A 135 -4.60 5.69 -0.41
CA LEU A 135 -4.74 4.56 0.49
C LEU A 135 -5.29 4.99 1.85
N VAL A 136 -6.12 4.12 2.40
CA VAL A 136 -6.68 4.24 3.73
C VAL A 136 -6.47 2.93 4.46
N ALA A 137 -6.13 3.04 5.74
CA ALA A 137 -6.17 1.94 6.68
C ALA A 137 -7.50 1.95 7.43
N ASP A 138 -8.16 0.81 7.47
CA ASP A 138 -9.24 0.52 8.39
C ASP A 138 -8.71 -0.39 9.51
N GLN A 139 -8.90 0.07 10.74
CA GLN A 139 -8.59 -0.67 11.96
C GLN A 139 -9.62 -0.27 13.00
N ASP A 140 -10.39 -1.23 13.50
CA ASP A 140 -11.40 -1.04 14.56
C ASP A 140 -12.50 -0.05 14.17
N ASP A 141 -12.95 -0.11 12.91
CA ASP A 141 -13.91 0.82 12.29
C ASP A 141 -13.41 2.27 12.27
N VAL A 142 -12.10 2.49 12.47
CA VAL A 142 -11.45 3.79 12.36
C VAL A 142 -10.65 3.85 11.07
N LEU A 143 -11.19 4.62 10.11
CA LEU A 143 -10.51 4.96 8.86
C LEU A 143 -9.40 5.98 9.11
N ARG A 144 -8.19 5.67 8.66
CA ARG A 144 -7.00 6.51 8.74
C ARG A 144 -6.39 6.66 7.36
N THR A 145 -6.27 7.90 6.89
CA THR A 145 -5.49 8.17 5.69
C THR A 145 -4.01 8.05 5.99
N PHE A 146 -3.26 7.52 5.03
CA PHE A 146 -1.81 7.65 5.05
C PHE A 146 -1.43 9.03 4.56
N ILE A 147 -0.37 9.62 5.15
CA ILE A 147 0.21 10.88 4.67
C ILE A 147 -0.84 12.02 4.65
N THR A 148 -1.23 12.49 5.84
CA THR A 148 -2.00 13.74 5.94
C THR A 148 -1.19 14.93 5.42
N SER A 149 -1.83 15.78 4.61
CA SER A 149 -1.27 16.98 3.96
C SER A 149 -0.79 18.10 4.90
N ASP A 150 -0.75 17.88 6.22
CA ASP A 150 -0.35 18.92 7.19
C ASP A 150 1.14 19.31 7.13
N ALA A 151 1.94 18.63 6.31
CA ALA A 151 3.32 19.05 6.06
C ALA A 151 3.45 20.25 5.10
N ALA A 152 2.37 20.68 4.43
CA ALA A 152 2.39 21.83 3.51
C ALA A 152 2.12 23.19 4.20
N ALA A 153 1.73 23.22 5.49
CA ALA A 153 1.29 24.43 6.18
C ALA A 153 2.33 25.06 7.13
N ARG A 154 3.63 24.86 6.90
CA ARG A 154 4.65 25.73 7.50
C ARG A 154 4.99 26.83 6.51
N GLU A 155 4.18 27.90 6.53
CA GLU A 155 4.55 29.17 5.92
C GLU A 155 5.97 29.55 6.38
N PRO A 156 6.91 29.84 5.46
CA PRO A 156 8.15 30.47 5.86
C PRO A 156 7.79 31.85 6.40
N LYS A 157 7.99 32.08 7.71
CA LYS A 157 7.99 33.43 8.27
C LYS A 157 9.08 34.21 7.55
N MET A 158 8.68 35.05 6.59
CA MET A 158 9.55 36.08 6.05
C MET A 158 9.90 37.03 7.21
N ARG A 159 11.18 37.07 7.55
CA ARG A 159 11.79 38.15 8.31
C ARG A 159 12.43 39.12 7.34
#